data_AF-A0A5S3VSK2-F1
#
_entry.id   AF-A0A5S3VSK2-F1
#
_cell.length_a   1.000
_cell.length_b   1.000
_cell.length_c   1.000
_cell.angle_alpha   90.00
_cell.angle_beta   90.00
_cell.angle_gamma   90.00
#
_symmetry.space_group_name_H-M   'P 1'
#
loop_
_entity.id
_entity.type
_entity.pdbx_description
1 polymer ?
#
loop_
_entity_poly.entity_id
_entity_poly.type
_entity_poly.pdbx_seq_one_letter_code
_entity_poly.pdbx_strand_id
1 'polypeptide(L)'
;ESEYAELDEVWNAEKASLQGTQVIKAELEQARLDLEVARRASDLQRMSELQYGRIPELERKLDLASQVEMQDMNLLRNKVGEDEIAEILSRWTGIPVAKMLQGEREKLLQMEDELHQRVIGQD
;
A
#
# COMPACT_ATOMS: atom_id res chain seq x y z
N GLU A 1 -31.04 10.30 8.94
CA GLU A 1 -31.22 9.05 8.17
C GLU A 1 -30.68 9.17 6.74
N SER A 2 -30.97 10.24 5.98
CA SER A 2 -30.43 10.41 4.61
C SER A 2 -28.90 10.43 4.53
N GLU A 3 -28.22 11.20 5.38
CA GLU A 3 -26.74 11.29 5.38
C GLU A 3 -26.04 9.95 5.65
N TYR A 4 -26.62 9.10 6.49
CA TYR A 4 -26.06 7.77 6.74
C TYR A 4 -26.19 6.86 5.52
N ALA A 5 -27.33 6.93 4.81
CA ALA A 5 -27.54 6.14 3.59
C ALA A 5 -26.60 6.60 2.46
N GLU A 6 -26.39 7.91 2.31
CA GLU A 6 -25.47 8.47 1.33
C GLU A 6 -24.02 8.04 1.61
N LEU A 7 -23.57 8.09 2.87
CA LEU A 7 -22.23 7.63 3.24
C LEU A 7 -22.05 6.11 3.09
N ASP A 8 -23.08 5.32 3.38
CA ASP A 8 -23.04 3.87 3.22
C ASP A 8 -23.01 3.47 1.74
N GLU A 9 -23.70 4.22 0.87
CA GLU A 9 -23.64 4.01 -0.58
C GLU A 9 -22.24 4.30 -1.13
N VAL A 10 -21.63 5.41 -0.73
CA VAL A 10 -20.24 5.74 -1.10
C VAL A 10 -19.26 4.69 -0.58
N TRP A 11 -19.41 4.24 0.67
CA TRP A 11 -18.56 3.19 1.24
C TRP A 11 -18.68 1.87 0.50
N ASN A 12 -19.89 1.45 0.13
CA ASN A 12 -20.12 0.23 -0.63
C ASN A 12 -19.53 0.33 -2.04
N ALA A 13 -19.65 1.50 -2.69
CA ALA A 13 -19.05 1.75 -4.00
C ALA A 13 -17.52 1.70 -3.96
N GLU A 14 -16.91 2.39 -2.98
CA GLU A 14 -15.45 2.35 -2.75
C GLU A 14 -14.98 0.91 -2.51
N LYS A 15 -15.67 0.16 -1.64
CA LYS A 15 -15.35 -1.24 -1.36
C LYS A 15 -15.45 -2.14 -2.59
N ALA A 16 -16.48 -1.99 -3.41
CA ALA A 16 -16.66 -2.77 -4.62
C ALA A 16 -15.53 -2.51 -5.64
N SER A 17 -15.11 -1.25 -5.80
CA SER A 17 -13.99 -0.87 -6.65
C SER A 17 -12.69 -1.56 -6.20
N LEU A 18 -12.40 -1.52 -4.90
CA LEU A 18 -11.20 -2.14 -4.32
C LEU A 18 -11.18 -3.66 -4.49
N GLN A 19 -12.32 -4.32 -4.26
CA GLN A 19 -12.45 -5.75 -4.49
C GLN A 19 -12.22 -6.10 -5.97
N GLY A 20 -12.74 -5.28 -6.89
CA GLY A 20 -12.50 -5.43 -8.32
C GLY A 20 -11.01 -5.39 -8.67
N THR A 21 -10.29 -4.37 -8.19
CA THR A 21 -8.84 -4.24 -8.40
C THR A 21 -8.07 -5.41 -7.80
N GLN A 22 -8.46 -5.89 -6.61
CA GLN A 22 -7.83 -7.04 -5.97
C GLN A 22 -8.00 -8.33 -6.79
N VAL A 23 -9.18 -8.55 -7.37
CA VAL A 23 -9.44 -9.69 -8.26
C VAL A 23 -8.59 -9.60 -9.53
N ILE A 24 -8.49 -8.41 -10.16
CA ILE A 24 -7.65 -8.22 -11.35
C ILE A 24 -6.17 -8.50 -11.04
N LYS A 25 -5.67 -8.03 -9.89
CA LYS A 25 -4.30 -8.35 -9.42
C LYS A 25 -4.10 -9.85 -9.24
N ALA A 26 -5.07 -10.54 -8.63
CA ALA A 26 -4.99 -11.98 -8.43
C ALA A 26 -5.00 -12.75 -9.77
N GLU A 27 -5.83 -12.35 -10.73
CA GLU A 27 -5.83 -12.92 -12.08
C GLU A 27 -4.52 -12.68 -12.82
N LEU A 28 -3.91 -11.49 -12.66
CA LEU A 28 -2.62 -11.16 -13.27
C LEU A 28 -1.49 -12.03 -12.71
N GLU A 29 -1.43 -12.20 -11.40
CA GLU A 29 -0.46 -13.09 -10.78
C GLU A 29 -0.67 -14.56 -11.17
N GLN A 30 -1.92 -15.01 -11.26
CA GLN A 30 -2.21 -16.36 -11.77
C GLN A 30 -1.74 -16.53 -13.22
N ALA A 31 -1.98 -15.53 -14.08
CA ALA A 31 -1.52 -15.57 -15.47
C ALA A 31 0.02 -15.59 -15.58
N ARG A 32 0.73 -14.90 -14.68
CA ARG A 32 2.20 -14.94 -14.59
C ARG A 32 2.70 -16.31 -14.14
N LEU A 33 2.07 -16.91 -13.14
CA LEU A 33 2.39 -18.28 -12.70
C LEU A 33 2.13 -19.30 -13.81
N ASP A 34 1.01 -19.19 -14.51
CA ASP A 34 0.66 -20.05 -15.64
C ASP A 34 1.70 -19.93 -16.77
N LEU A 35 2.24 -18.73 -17.01
CA LEU A 35 3.32 -18.52 -17.97
C LEU A 35 4.59 -19.25 -17.54
N GLU A 36 4.95 -19.21 -16.26
CA GLU A 36 6.10 -19.97 -15.74
C GLU A 36 5.91 -21.48 -15.84
N VAL A 37 4.68 -21.96 -15.61
CA VAL A 37 4.32 -23.38 -15.78
C VAL A 37 4.43 -23.78 -17.26
N ALA A 38 3.87 -22.97 -18.16
CA ALA A 38 3.95 -23.21 -19.61
C ALA A 38 5.40 -23.18 -20.11
N ARG A 39 6.23 -22.27 -19.58
CA ARG A 39 7.68 -22.22 -19.86
C ARG A 39 8.39 -23.50 -19.42
N ARG A 40 8.09 -24.03 -18.22
CA ARG A 40 8.65 -25.31 -17.75
C ARG A 40 8.19 -26.49 -18.59
N ALA A 41 6.95 -26.47 -19.06
CA ALA A 41 6.38 -27.50 -19.94
C ALA A 41 6.79 -27.35 -21.42
N SER A 42 7.48 -26.26 -21.80
CA SER A 42 7.82 -25.91 -23.19
C SER A 42 6.60 -25.79 -24.12
N ASP A 43 5.45 -25.38 -23.57
CA ASP A 43 4.22 -25.09 -24.33
C ASP A 43 4.27 -23.67 -24.90
N LEU A 44 4.83 -23.55 -26.11
CA LEU A 44 5.02 -22.27 -26.79
C LEU A 44 3.70 -21.58 -27.17
N GLN A 45 2.64 -22.36 -27.45
CA GLN A 45 1.35 -21.79 -27.83
C GLN A 45 0.73 -21.05 -26.65
N ARG A 46 0.68 -21.71 -25.48
CA ARG A 46 0.12 -21.11 -24.26
C ARG A 46 0.98 -19.97 -23.73
N MET A 47 2.31 -20.05 -23.89
CA MET A 47 3.20 -18.94 -23.56
C MET A 47 2.89 -17.68 -24.39
N SER A 48 2.74 -17.80 -25.71
CA SER A 48 2.44 -16.64 -26.56
C SER A 48 1.07 -16.04 -26.26
N GLU A 49 0.06 -16.86 -26.00
CA GLU A 49 -1.28 -16.39 -25.62
C GLU A 49 -1.26 -15.59 -24.30
N LEU A 50 -0.57 -16.11 -23.28
CA LEU A 50 -0.45 -15.43 -21.99
C LEU A 50 0.39 -14.16 -22.09
N GLN A 51 1.53 -14.22 -22.77
CA GLN A 51 2.49 -13.13 -22.84
C GLN A 51 2.00 -11.94 -23.68
N TYR A 52 1.29 -12.19 -24.78
CA TYR A 52 0.87 -11.14 -25.72
C TYR A 52 -0.64 -10.84 -25.68
N GLY A 53 -1.45 -11.74 -25.12
CA GLY A 53 -2.89 -11.54 -24.96
C GLY A 53 -3.25 -11.20 -23.53
N ARG A 54 -3.29 -12.23 -22.66
CA ARG A 54 -3.93 -12.12 -21.34
C ARG A 54 -3.21 -11.19 -20.37
N ILE A 55 -1.89 -11.27 -20.25
CA ILE A 55 -1.12 -10.45 -19.30
C ILE A 55 -1.23 -8.95 -19.65
N PRO A 56 -0.95 -8.51 -20.90
CA PRO A 56 -1.09 -7.10 -21.26
C PRO A 56 -2.52 -6.55 -21.10
N GLU A 57 -3.54 -7.38 -21.35
CA GLU A 57 -4.94 -6.98 -21.14
C GLU A 57 -5.26 -6.75 -19.65
N LEU A 58 -4.79 -7.64 -18.78
CA LEU A 58 -4.97 -7.52 -17.33
C LEU A 58 -4.19 -6.34 -16.76
N GLU A 59 -2.96 -6.10 -17.23
CA GLU A 59 -2.17 -4.93 -16.84
C GLU A 59 -2.87 -3.61 -17.21
N ARG A 60 -3.40 -3.49 -18.43
CA ARG A 60 -4.17 -2.29 -18.82
C ARG A 60 -5.44 -2.11 -17.98
N LYS A 61 -6.17 -3.18 -17.69
CA LYS A 61 -7.36 -3.12 -16.83
C LYS A 61 -6.99 -2.69 -15.42
N LEU A 62 -5.86 -3.17 -14.90
CA LEU A 62 -5.36 -2.81 -13.59
C LEU A 62 -4.96 -1.34 -13.51
N ASP A 63 -4.29 -0.81 -14.53
CA ASP A 63 -3.90 0.59 -14.60
C ASP A 63 -5.12 1.51 -14.64
N LEU A 64 -6.13 1.17 -15.43
CA LEU A 64 -7.40 1.91 -15.49
C LEU A 64 -8.12 1.89 -14.14
N ALA A 65 -8.21 0.73 -13.50
CA ALA A 65 -8.83 0.61 -12.17
C ALA A 65 -8.06 1.41 -11.10
N SER A 66 -6.73 1.37 -11.12
CA SER A 66 -5.87 2.10 -10.18
C SER A 66 -5.98 3.62 -10.33
N GLN A 67 -6.20 4.12 -11.56
CA GLN A 67 -6.42 5.56 -11.79
C GLN A 67 -7.76 6.03 -11.21
N VAL A 68 -8.80 5.21 -11.30
CA VAL A 68 -10.12 5.49 -10.70
C VAL A 68 -10.03 5.49 -9.18
N GLU A 69 -9.32 4.52 -8.59
CA GLU A 69 -9.09 4.46 -7.13
C GLU A 69 -8.37 5.71 -6.60
N MET A 70 -7.46 6.32 -7.37
CA MET A 70 -6.78 7.55 -6.95
C MET A 70 -7.66 8.79 -6.95
N GLN A 71 -8.76 8.80 -7.72
CA GLN A 71 -9.65 9.96 -7.85
C GLN A 71 -10.83 9.91 -6.87
N ASP A 72 -11.34 8.72 -6.56
CA ASP A 72 -12.61 8.56 -5.83
C ASP A 72 -12.49 8.13 -4.35
N MET A 73 -11.30 7.75 -3.87
CA MET A 73 -11.16 7.20 -2.50
C MET A 73 -10.94 8.31 -1.46
N ASN A 74 -12.01 8.72 -0.78
CA ASN A 74 -11.94 9.66 0.35
C ASN A 74 -12.19 8.98 1.70
N LEU A 75 -13.00 7.92 1.76
CA LEU A 75 -13.34 7.25 3.02
C LEU A 75 -12.42 6.06 3.32
N LEU A 76 -12.03 5.26 2.33
CA LEU A 76 -11.07 4.17 2.48
C LEU A 76 -9.63 4.57 2.10
N ARG A 77 -8.76 4.62 3.11
CA ARG A 77 -7.31 4.65 2.92
C ARG A 77 -6.75 3.23 2.78
N ASN A 78 -6.32 2.85 1.59
CA ASN A 78 -5.64 1.57 1.33
C ASN A 78 -4.12 1.68 1.16
N LYS A 79 -3.55 2.89 1.26
CA LYS A 79 -2.11 3.09 1.18
C LYS A 79 -1.51 3.03 2.58
N VAL A 80 -0.64 2.05 2.81
CA VAL A 80 0.19 2.01 4.02
C VAL A 80 1.31 3.04 3.85
N GLY A 81 1.30 4.08 4.66
CA GLY A 81 2.31 5.12 4.73
C GLY A 81 3.23 4.98 5.94
N GLU A 82 4.05 6.00 6.13
CA GLU A 82 5.00 6.07 7.25
C GLU A 82 4.28 6.16 8.60
N ASP A 83 3.15 6.86 8.63
CA ASP A 83 2.33 7.04 9.84
C ASP A 83 1.74 5.70 10.33
N GLU A 84 1.18 4.88 9.43
CA GLU A 84 0.61 3.57 9.79
C GLU A 84 1.70 2.60 10.27
N ILE A 85 2.88 2.62 9.65
CA ILE A 85 4.03 1.80 10.08
C ILE A 85 4.51 2.26 11.47
N ALA A 86 4.62 3.56 11.68
CA ALA A 86 5.06 4.13 12.95
C ALA A 86 4.05 3.82 14.08
N GLU A 87 2.74 3.81 13.79
CA GLU A 87 1.73 3.42 14.77
C GLU A 87 1.90 1.97 15.24
N ILE A 88 2.11 1.03 14.31
CA ILE A 88 2.32 -0.39 14.64
C ILE A 88 3.61 -0.56 15.44
N LEU A 89 4.71 0.06 15.00
CA LEU A 89 5.99 0.02 15.71
C LEU A 89 5.88 0.64 17.10
N SER A 90 5.14 1.73 17.25
CA SER A 90 4.88 2.36 18.55
C SER A 90 4.13 1.43 19.50
N ARG A 91 3.09 0.74 19.01
CA ARG A 91 2.35 -0.26 19.81
C ARG A 91 3.23 -1.43 20.26
N TRP A 92 4.18 -1.86 19.43
CA TRP A 92 5.08 -2.98 19.75
C TRP A 92 6.24 -2.57 20.65
N THR A 93 6.86 -1.42 20.38
CA THR A 93 8.10 -0.98 21.05
C THR A 93 7.85 -0.07 22.24
N GLY A 94 6.65 0.51 22.36
CA GLY A 94 6.34 1.55 23.34
C GLY A 94 6.99 2.91 23.05
N ILE A 95 7.71 3.05 21.93
CA ILE A 95 8.34 4.32 21.53
C ILE A 95 7.25 5.21 20.91
N PRO A 96 7.05 6.46 21.36
CA PRO A 96 6.03 7.33 20.80
C PRO A 96 6.25 7.61 19.31
N VAL A 97 5.19 7.57 18.52
CA VAL A 97 5.20 7.90 17.07
C VAL A 97 5.89 9.24 16.79
N ALA A 98 5.63 10.25 17.62
CA ALA A 98 6.27 11.56 17.53
C ALA A 98 7.81 11.50 17.58
N LYS A 99 8.39 10.55 18.34
CA LYS A 99 9.85 10.34 18.41
C LYS A 99 10.41 9.53 17.24
N MET A 100 9.55 8.80 16.52
CA MET A 100 9.92 8.00 15.35
C MET A 100 9.84 8.82 14.06
N LEU A 101 8.86 9.71 13.96
CA LEU A 101 8.71 10.66 12.85
C LEU A 101 9.66 11.86 12.96
N GLN A 102 10.26 12.09 14.13
CA GLN A 102 11.27 13.14 14.31
C GLN A 102 12.50 12.84 13.45
N GLY A 103 12.85 13.77 12.56
CA GLY A 103 14.00 13.62 11.66
C GLY A 103 15.32 13.52 12.43
N GLU A 104 16.21 12.64 11.97
CA GLU A 104 17.53 12.40 12.60
C GLU A 104 18.35 13.69 12.73
N ARG A 105 18.27 14.58 11.73
CA ARG A 105 18.93 15.89 11.77
C ARG A 105 18.45 16.76 12.94
N GLU A 106 17.14 16.82 13.16
CA GLU A 106 16.57 17.64 14.24
C GLU A 106 16.93 17.07 15.61
N LYS A 107 16.96 15.74 15.71
CA LYS A 107 17.42 15.02 16.90
C LYS A 107 18.89 15.31 17.21
N LEU A 108 19.76 15.37 16.19
CA LEU A 108 21.17 15.72 16.35
C LEU A 108 21.35 17.17 16.80
N LEU A 109 20.58 18.10 16.24
CA LEU A 109 20.63 19.51 16.64
C LEU A 109 20.23 19.72 18.11
N GLN A 110 19.30 18.92 18.63
CA GLN A 110 18.82 19.00 20.01
C GLN A 110 19.58 18.07 20.97
N MET A 111 20.56 17.30 20.48
CA MET A 111 21.22 16.25 21.25
C MET A 111 22.04 16.81 22.41
N GLU A 112 22.78 17.89 22.19
CA GLU A 112 23.61 18.53 23.22
C GLU A 112 22.73 19.04 24.38
N ASP A 113 21.63 19.72 24.05
CA ASP A 113 20.65 20.21 25.03
C ASP A 113 20.00 19.08 25.83
N GLU A 114 19.58 17.99 25.17
CA GLU A 114 19.01 16.82 25.86
C GLU A 114 20.03 16.08 26.75
N LEU A 115 21.30 16.03 26.34
CA LEU A 115 22.36 15.39 27.11
C LEU A 115 22.70 16.19 28.37
N HIS A 116 22.80 17.53 28.28
CA HIS A 116 23.02 18.40 29.45
C HIS A 116 21.90 18.29 30.50
N GLN A 117 20.66 18.01 30.08
CA GLN A 117 19.56 17.78 31.03
C GLN A 117 19.72 16.49 31.84
N ARG A 118 20.41 15.48 31.31
CA ARG A 118 20.62 14.18 31.98
C ARG A 118 21.99 14.03 32.62
N VAL A 119 23.00 14.72 32.10
CA VAL A 119 24.39 14.62 32.55
C VAL A 119 24.80 15.93 33.20
N ILE A 120 24.94 15.90 34.53
CA ILE A 120 25.36 17.06 35.31
C ILE A 120 26.89 17.02 35.45
N GLY A 121 27.58 18.06 34.98
CA GLY A 121 29.00 18.32 35.28
C GLY A 121 30.01 17.87 34.21
N GLN A 122 29.62 17.78 32.95
CA GLN A 122 30.55 17.63 31.82
C GLN A 122 30.28 18.73 30.79
N ASP A 123 30.94 19.88 30.97
CA ASP A 123 31.10 20.91 29.93
C ASP A 123 32.44 20.69 29.20
#